data_AF-A0A9W9X4Y9-F1
#
_entry.id   AF-A0A9W9X4Y9-F1
#
_cell.length_a   1.000
_cell.length_b   1.000
_cell.length_c   1.000
_cell.angle_alpha   90.00
_cell.angle_beta   90.00
_cell.angle_gamma   90.00
#
_symmetry.space_group_name_H-M   'P 1'
#
loop_
_entity.id
_entity.type
_entity.pdbx_description
1 polymer ?
#
loop_
_entity_poly.entity_id
_entity_poly.type
_entity_poly.pdbx_seq_one_letter_code
_entity_poly.pdbx_strand_id
1 'polypeptide(L)'
;MPRPRYRPADCSPIFKPPPVILFSHDGRSDASAEEACKVYMANRPDHHVALVRRTPAQLGYEVWHSGGQDHHAPEHMTVQFSDKNGVWLETVHLDRQGRLVC
;
A
#
# COMPACT_ATOMS: atom_id res chain seq x y z
N MET A 1 33.89 18.31 -41.60
CA MET A 1 33.43 18.61 -40.22
C MET A 1 32.43 17.53 -39.79
N PRO A 2 32.64 16.79 -38.70
CA PRO A 2 31.68 15.80 -38.25
C PRO A 2 30.50 16.48 -37.53
N ARG A 3 29.27 16.09 -37.89
CA ARG A 3 28.05 16.63 -37.25
C ARG A 3 27.94 16.14 -35.80
N PRO A 4 27.43 16.96 -34.87
CA PRO A 4 27.19 16.50 -33.50
C PRO A 4 26.11 15.42 -33.49
N ARG A 5 26.43 14.25 -32.90
CA ARG A 5 25.44 13.20 -32.61
C ARG A 5 24.51 13.73 -31.51
N TYR A 6 23.27 14.06 -31.89
CA TYR A 6 22.20 14.30 -30.94
C TYR A 6 21.92 12.98 -30.20
N ARG A 7 22.31 12.89 -28.93
CA ARG A 7 21.78 11.86 -28.03
C ARG A 7 20.46 12.41 -27.49
N PRO A 8 19.31 11.77 -27.76
CA PRO A 8 18.11 12.15 -27.04
C PRO A 8 18.41 11.94 -25.55
N ALA A 9 18.30 13.02 -24.77
CA ALA A 9 18.21 12.87 -23.34
C ALA A 9 16.95 12.03 -23.10
N ASP A 10 17.13 10.82 -22.56
CA ASP A 10 16.05 10.00 -22.01
C ASP A 10 15.48 10.73 -20.78
N CYS A 11 14.79 11.83 -21.03
CA CYS A 11 13.95 12.55 -20.08
C CYS A 11 12.50 12.08 -20.28
N SER A 12 12.29 10.77 -20.43
CA SER A 12 10.97 10.22 -20.15
C SER A 12 10.76 10.44 -18.64
N PRO A 13 9.77 11.24 -18.20
CA PRO A 13 9.40 11.23 -16.80
C PRO A 13 9.10 9.76 -16.48
N ILE A 14 9.75 9.23 -15.44
CA ILE A 14 9.40 7.91 -14.92
C ILE A 14 7.97 8.07 -14.43
N PHE A 15 7.01 7.78 -15.30
CA PHE A 15 5.60 7.72 -14.96
C PHE A 15 5.47 6.52 -14.04
N LYS A 16 5.67 6.74 -12.74
CA LYS A 16 5.29 5.77 -11.74
C LYS A 16 3.77 5.84 -11.69
N PRO A 17 3.05 4.81 -12.16
CA PRO A 17 1.61 4.80 -11.99
C PRO A 17 1.30 4.97 -10.49
N PRO A 18 0.25 5.72 -10.14
CA PRO A 18 -0.12 5.90 -8.74
C PRO A 18 -0.33 4.52 -8.10
N PRO A 19 -0.01 4.37 -6.80
CA PRO A 19 -0.22 3.10 -6.12
C PRO A 19 -1.70 2.71 -6.18
N VAL A 20 -1.95 1.43 -6.45
CA VAL A 20 -3.31 0.88 -6.52
C VAL A 20 -3.67 0.33 -5.15
N ILE A 21 -4.73 0.85 -4.55
CA ILE A 21 -5.20 0.42 -3.23
C ILE A 21 -6.55 -0.27 -3.40
N LEU A 22 -6.62 -1.55 -3.01
CA LEU A 22 -7.78 -2.42 -3.12
C LEU A 22 -8.23 -2.84 -1.73
N PHE A 23 -9.52 -3.10 -1.57
CA PHE A 23 -10.10 -3.61 -0.33
C PHE A 23 -10.71 -4.99 -0.58
N SER A 24 -10.48 -5.94 0.32
CA SER A 24 -10.87 -7.35 0.14
C SER A 24 -12.38 -7.62 0.08
N HIS A 25 -13.24 -6.62 0.35
CA HIS A 25 -14.70 -6.77 0.31
C HIS A 25 -15.39 -5.52 -0.29
N ASP A 26 -16.51 -5.79 -0.97
CA ASP A 26 -17.20 -4.93 -1.93
C ASP A 26 -17.28 -3.44 -1.57
N GLY A 27 -16.61 -2.63 -2.40
CA GLY A 27 -17.03 -1.27 -2.75
C GLY A 27 -16.88 -0.17 -1.71
N ARG A 28 -16.41 -0.48 -0.49
CA ARG A 28 -16.17 0.56 0.53
C ARG A 28 -14.68 0.79 0.72
N SER A 29 -14.20 1.89 0.13
CA SER A 29 -12.91 2.48 0.49
C SER A 29 -12.98 3.10 1.89
N ASP A 30 -11.84 3.12 2.55
CA ASP A 30 -11.62 3.86 3.79
C ASP A 30 -10.48 4.84 3.55
N ALA A 31 -10.78 6.14 3.61
CA ALA A 31 -9.80 7.19 3.31
C ALA A 31 -8.60 7.17 4.28
N SER A 32 -8.81 6.79 5.54
CA SER A 32 -7.73 6.65 6.51
C SER A 32 -6.82 5.47 6.16
N ALA A 33 -7.38 4.35 5.71
CA ALA A 33 -6.61 3.20 5.25
C ALA A 33 -5.85 3.51 3.96
N GLU A 34 -6.47 4.23 3.02
CA GLU A 34 -5.79 4.67 1.80
C GLU A 34 -4.57 5.55 2.11
N GLU A 35 -4.74 6.52 3.02
CA GLU A 35 -3.66 7.43 3.38
C GLU A 35 -2.52 6.70 4.10
N ALA A 36 -2.83 5.82 5.04
CA ALA A 36 -1.82 5.00 5.71
C ALA A 36 -1.02 4.13 4.72
N CYS A 37 -1.70 3.52 3.75
CA CYS A 37 -1.05 2.78 2.65
C CYS A 37 -0.14 3.69 1.81
N LYS A 38 -0.61 4.89 1.41
CA LYS A 38 0.20 5.85 0.64
C LYS A 38 1.47 6.27 1.39
N VAL A 39 1.34 6.58 2.68
CA VAL A 39 2.48 6.95 3.54
C VAL A 39 3.49 5.81 3.60
N TYR A 40 3.03 4.57 3.77
CA TYR A 40 3.90 3.40 3.78
C TYR A 40 4.64 3.19 2.44
N MET A 41 3.93 3.35 1.33
CA MET A 41 4.48 3.16 -0.03
C MET A 41 5.39 4.31 -0.48
N ALA A 42 5.31 5.51 0.13
CA ALA A 42 6.05 6.69 -0.30
C ALA A 42 7.57 6.47 -0.39
N ASN A 43 8.13 5.61 0.46
CA ASN A 43 9.56 5.28 0.50
C ASN A 43 9.86 3.86 -0.02
N ARG A 44 8.89 3.19 -0.66
CA ARG A 44 9.00 1.81 -1.12
C ARG A 44 8.67 1.70 -2.60
N PRO A 45 9.66 1.91 -3.48
CA PRO A 45 9.42 2.03 -4.91
C PRO A 45 8.92 0.75 -5.58
N ASP A 46 9.11 -0.40 -4.95
CA ASP A 46 8.67 -1.70 -5.47
C ASP A 46 7.21 -2.02 -5.08
N HIS A 47 6.64 -1.30 -4.11
CA HIS A 47 5.27 -1.49 -3.62
C HIS A 47 4.29 -0.71 -4.49
N HIS A 48 3.63 -1.42 -5.40
CA HIS A 48 2.72 -0.81 -6.37
C HIS A 48 1.25 -1.08 -6.09
N VAL A 49 0.94 -2.24 -5.49
CA VAL A 49 -0.42 -2.64 -5.18
C VAL A 49 -0.53 -2.95 -3.70
N ALA A 50 -1.54 -2.38 -3.05
CA ALA A 50 -1.87 -2.62 -1.65
C ALA A 50 -3.27 -3.24 -1.58
N LEU A 51 -3.40 -4.46 -1.04
CA LEU A 51 -4.67 -5.10 -0.74
C LEU A 51 -4.93 -5.03 0.77
N VAL A 52 -5.81 -4.11 1.16
CA VAL A 52 -6.27 -3.95 2.54
C VAL A 52 -7.24 -5.08 2.86
N ARG A 53 -6.88 -5.91 3.84
CA ARG A 53 -7.69 -7.01 4.34
C ARG A 53 -8.50 -6.53 5.53
N ARG A 54 -9.81 -6.76 5.47
CA ARG A 54 -10.70 -6.57 6.62
C ARG A 54 -10.49 -7.67 7.66
N THR A 55 -10.70 -7.34 8.92
CA THR A 55 -10.40 -8.21 10.05
C THR A 55 -11.19 -9.53 9.95
N PRO A 56 -10.56 -10.70 10.16
CA PRO A 56 -11.28 -11.98 10.09
C PRO A 56 -12.17 -12.29 11.30
N ALA A 57 -11.86 -11.72 12.49
CA ALA A 57 -12.47 -12.12 13.77
C ALA A 57 -13.98 -11.85 13.83
N GLN A 58 -14.45 -10.89 13.05
CA GLN A 58 -15.86 -10.66 12.76
C GLN A 58 -15.87 -10.31 11.28
N LEU A 59 -16.81 -10.83 10.49
CA LEU A 59 -17.10 -10.36 9.12
C LEU A 59 -17.65 -8.91 9.15
N GLY A 60 -17.06 -8.06 9.98
CA GLY A 60 -17.37 -6.67 10.21
C GLY A 60 -16.73 -5.85 9.11
N TYR A 61 -17.44 -4.80 8.74
CA TYR A 61 -17.07 -3.89 7.67
C TYR A 61 -15.86 -3.00 8.03
N GLU A 62 -15.10 -3.35 9.07
CA GLU A 62 -14.05 -2.55 9.67
C GLU A 62 -12.68 -3.02 9.17
N VAL A 63 -11.84 -2.03 8.83
CA VAL A 63 -10.46 -2.24 8.38
C VAL A 63 -9.48 -2.13 9.54
N TRP A 64 -9.79 -1.30 10.54
CA TRP A 64 -9.01 -1.08 11.75
C TRP A 64 -9.43 -2.06 12.85
N HIS A 65 -8.47 -2.70 13.49
CA HIS A 65 -8.68 -3.67 14.57
C HIS A 65 -7.53 -3.67 15.56
N SER A 66 -7.82 -4.00 16.82
CA SER A 66 -6.81 -4.35 17.80
C SER A 66 -6.41 -5.82 17.63
N GLY A 67 -5.12 -6.11 17.85
CA GLY A 67 -4.56 -7.43 17.61
C GLY A 67 -5.06 -8.48 18.58
N GLY A 68 -5.89 -9.41 18.10
CA GLY A 68 -6.19 -10.66 18.81
C GLY A 68 -7.03 -10.48 20.07
N GLN A 69 -6.57 -11.03 21.19
CA GLN A 69 -7.31 -11.07 22.46
C GLN A 69 -7.01 -9.87 23.38
N ASP A 70 -6.03 -9.03 23.03
CA ASP A 70 -5.68 -7.86 23.84
C ASP A 70 -6.42 -6.62 23.34
N HIS A 71 -7.40 -6.17 24.13
CA HIS A 71 -8.19 -4.97 23.85
C HIS A 71 -7.41 -3.66 24.02
N HIS A 72 -6.20 -3.70 24.60
CA HIS A 72 -5.32 -2.54 24.73
C HIS A 72 -4.28 -2.44 23.60
N ALA A 73 -4.20 -3.44 22.71
CA ALA A 73 -3.30 -3.40 21.58
C ALA A 73 -3.66 -2.24 20.63
N PRO A 74 -2.65 -1.57 20.02
CA PRO A 74 -2.90 -0.50 19.06
C PRO A 74 -3.78 -0.96 17.89
N GLU A 75 -4.70 -0.09 17.49
CA GLU A 75 -5.48 -0.29 16.26
C GLU A 75 -4.57 -0.32 15.04
N HIS A 76 -4.77 -1.33 14.20
CA HIS A 76 -4.04 -1.50 12.96
C HIS A 76 -4.92 -2.15 11.89
N MET A 77 -4.44 -2.18 10.66
CA MET A 77 -5.04 -2.91 9.55
C MET A 77 -4.03 -3.88 8.94
N THR A 78 -4.51 -4.99 8.38
CA THR A 78 -3.64 -5.92 7.66
C THR A 78 -3.61 -5.55 6.19
N VAL A 79 -2.42 -5.36 5.62
CA VAL A 79 -2.24 -5.00 4.21
C VAL A 79 -1.27 -5.95 3.55
N GLN A 80 -1.68 -6.51 2.42
CA GLN A 80 -0.81 -7.28 1.54
C GLN A 80 -0.29 -6.37 0.43
N PHE A 81 1.03 -6.31 0.25
CA PHE A 81 1.66 -5.53 -0.80
C PHE A 81 2.21 -6.42 -1.91
N SER A 82 2.06 -5.95 -3.15
CA SER A 82 2.57 -6.59 -4.35
C SER A 82 3.27 -5.58 -5.28
N ASP A 83 4.13 -6.10 -6.13
CA ASP A 83 4.77 -5.33 -7.19
C ASP A 83 3.78 -4.98 -8.32
N LYS A 84 4.26 -4.24 -9.32
CA LYS A 84 3.44 -3.82 -10.48
C LYS A 84 2.93 -4.99 -11.34
N ASN A 85 3.54 -6.16 -11.22
CA ASN A 85 3.17 -7.39 -11.94
C ASN A 85 2.24 -8.27 -11.10
N GLY A 86 1.87 -7.84 -9.89
CA GLY A 86 1.06 -8.60 -8.94
C GLY A 86 1.85 -9.64 -8.14
N VAL A 87 3.18 -9.65 -8.20
CA VAL A 87 4.02 -10.53 -7.39
C VAL A 87 3.93 -10.07 -5.94
N TRP A 88 3.52 -10.96 -5.05
CA TRP A 88 3.46 -10.70 -3.62
C TRP A 88 4.85 -10.38 -3.06
N LEU A 89 4.96 -9.28 -2.33
CA LEU A 89 6.19 -8.83 -1.67
C LEU A 89 6.15 -9.13 -0.17
N GLU A 90 5.12 -8.63 0.51
CA GLU A 90 5.00 -8.76 1.97
C GLU A 90 3.55 -8.59 2.44
N THR A 91 3.30 -8.97 3.69
CA THR A 91 2.05 -8.70 4.41
C THR A 91 2.42 -8.04 5.72
N VAL A 92 1.81 -6.89 6.03
CA VAL A 92 2.15 -6.10 7.22
C VAL A 92 0.91 -5.58 7.93
N HIS A 93 1.11 -5.18 9.18
CA HIS A 93 0.12 -4.49 10.00
C HIS A 93 0.48 -3.01 10.07
N LEU A 94 -0.43 -2.13 9.64
CA LEU A 94 -0.21 -0.68 9.63
C LEU A 94 -1.13 0.01 10.62
N ASP A 95 -0.63 1.00 11.36
CA ASP A 95 -1.44 1.93 12.13
C ASP A 95 -2.05 3.03 11.22
N ARG A 96 -2.86 3.92 11.82
CA ARG A 96 -3.49 5.04 11.09
C ARG A 96 -2.51 6.04 10.49
N GLN A 97 -1.24 5.99 10.88
CA GLN A 97 -0.17 6.84 10.35
C GLN A 97 0.68 6.11 9.30
N GLY A 98 0.33 4.88 8.91
CA GLY A 98 1.10 4.09 7.96
C GLY A 98 2.40 3.52 8.53
N ARG A 99 2.52 3.43 9.86
CA ARG A 99 3.67 2.81 10.54
C ARG A 99 3.38 1.35 10.84
N LEU A 100 4.44 0.54 10.85
CA LEU A 100 4.36 -0.87 11.21
C LEU A 100 3.94 -1.03 12.67
N VAL A 101 3.00 -1.94 12.91
CA VAL A 101 2.61 -2.41 14.24
C VAL A 101 3.11 -3.84 14.37
N CYS A 102 3.80 -4.12 15.48
CA CYS A 102 4.40 -5.42 15.80
C CYS A 102 3.45 -6.27 16.64
#